data_AF-A0A0R1EV12-F1
#
_entry.id   AF-A0A0R1EV12-F1
#
_cell.length_a   1.000
_cell.length_b   1.000
_cell.length_c   1.000
_cell.angle_alpha   90.00
_cell.angle_beta   90.00
_cell.angle_gamma   90.00
#
_symmetry.space_group_name_H-M   'P 1'
#
loop_
_entity.id
_entity.type
_entity.pdbx_description
1 polymer ?
#
loop_
_entity_poly.entity_id
_entity_poly.type
_entity_poly.pdbx_seq_one_letter_code
_entity_poly.pdbx_strand_id
1 'polypeptide(L)'
;MKKVVLTMKEEERYRVIKAVVNGKTSVQRAAVKLKRSERTIYRLIKLYKQQGKDGFIHGNAGREPANKRNAQLERQIIRLYTNKYAGFNIAHFHEFLTTAEQIAISESSLRLLFRHHHILSPKAHKATKRRIKRELKEKEKKSKLLSKRDEATLSAIEVVENIKAHPERPRKHYSGEQVQMDAS
;
A
#
# COMPACT_ATOMS: atom_id res chain seq x y z
N MET A 1 22.33 24.26 1.08
CA MET A 1 21.14 24.18 1.97
C MET A 1 20.46 22.82 1.77
N LYS A 2 20.17 22.06 2.85
CA LYS A 2 19.45 20.78 2.73
C LYS A 2 18.03 21.03 2.21
N LYS A 3 17.58 20.25 1.22
CA LYS A 3 16.22 20.38 0.65
C LYS A 3 15.19 19.85 1.63
N VAL A 4 14.32 20.74 2.10
CA VAL A 4 13.20 20.38 2.99
C VAL A 4 12.07 19.79 2.17
N VAL A 5 11.84 18.49 2.32
CA VAL A 5 10.77 17.76 1.64
C VAL A 5 9.58 17.64 2.59
N LEU A 6 8.45 18.24 2.19
CA LEU A 6 7.18 18.17 2.91
C LEU A 6 6.20 17.28 2.14
N THR A 7 5.34 16.57 2.86
CA THR A 7 4.17 15.92 2.25
C THR A 7 3.19 16.99 1.77
N MET A 8 2.28 16.63 0.86
CA MET A 8 1.29 17.57 0.30
C MET A 8 0.51 18.35 1.38
N LYS A 9 0.11 17.66 2.46
CA LYS A 9 -0.64 18.27 3.57
C LYS A 9 0.22 19.19 4.44
N GLU A 10 1.50 18.89 4.59
CA GLU A 10 2.44 19.73 5.35
C GLU A 10 2.82 20.98 4.54
N GLU A 11 3.05 20.82 3.23
CA GLU A 11 3.31 21.91 2.30
C GLU A 11 2.11 22.86 2.19
N GLU A 12 0.88 22.34 2.14
CA GLU A 12 -0.34 23.17 2.19
C GLU A 12 -0.41 24.01 3.47
N ARG A 13 -0.19 23.38 4.63
CA ARG A 13 -0.15 24.09 5.92
C ARG A 13 0.93 25.17 5.93
N TYR A 14 2.14 24.85 5.47
CA TYR A 14 3.23 25.80 5.37
C TYR A 14 2.86 27.01 4.50
N ARG A 15 2.30 26.79 3.30
CA ARG A 15 1.91 27.86 2.38
C ARG A 15 0.85 28.79 2.96
N VAL A 16 -0.17 28.22 3.60
CA VAL A 16 -1.24 29.00 4.21
C VAL A 16 -0.69 29.85 5.36
N ILE A 17 0.13 29.28 6.24
CA ILE A 17 0.70 30.01 7.37
C ILE A 17 1.71 31.06 6.92
N LYS A 18 2.53 30.76 5.91
CA LYS A 18 3.42 31.76 5.27
C LYS A 18 2.63 32.95 4.72
N ALA A 19 1.49 32.70 4.09
CA ALA A 19 0.62 33.77 3.58
C ALA A 19 0.04 34.64 4.71
N VAL A 20 -0.34 34.03 5.84
CA VAL A 20 -0.82 34.76 7.03
C VAL A 20 0.28 35.62 7.63
N VAL A 21 1.49 35.09 7.81
CA VAL A 21 2.62 35.84 8.36
C VAL A 21 3.03 37.01 7.45
N ASN A 22 2.91 36.85 6.13
CA ASN A 22 3.17 37.90 5.16
C ASN A 22 2.00 38.89 4.98
N GLY A 23 0.96 38.83 5.83
CA GLY A 23 -0.18 39.75 5.77
C GLY A 23 -1.13 39.54 4.58
N LYS A 24 -0.97 38.48 3.80
CA LYS A 24 -1.79 38.21 2.60
C LYS A 24 -3.15 37.58 2.92
N THR A 25 -3.35 37.10 4.14
CA THR A 25 -4.58 36.38 4.55
C THR A 25 -4.80 36.52 6.05
N SER A 26 -6.06 36.58 6.49
CA SER A 26 -6.41 36.63 7.91
C SER A 26 -6.33 35.26 8.60
N VAL A 27 -6.16 35.26 9.92
CA VAL A 27 -6.15 34.05 10.76
C VAL A 27 -7.44 33.25 10.63
N GLN A 28 -8.60 33.93 10.61
CA GLN A 28 -9.92 33.32 10.44
C GLN A 28 -10.04 32.58 9.10
N ARG A 29 -9.60 33.21 8.00
CA ARG A 29 -9.65 32.59 6.67
C ARG A 29 -8.72 31.39 6.56
N ALA A 30 -7.55 31.45 7.20
CA ALA A 30 -6.63 30.33 7.30
C ALA A 30 -7.20 29.17 8.14
N ALA A 31 -7.91 29.48 9.24
CA ALA A 31 -8.59 28.51 10.09
C ALA A 31 -9.65 27.72 9.31
N VAL A 32 -10.51 28.42 8.56
CA VAL A 32 -11.51 27.81 7.67
C VAL A 32 -10.85 26.95 6.60
N LYS A 33 -9.82 27.48 5.91
CA LYS A 33 -9.13 26.77 4.83
C LYS A 33 -8.48 25.47 5.31
N LEU A 34 -7.81 25.49 6.45
CA LEU A 34 -7.14 24.31 7.02
C LEU A 34 -8.08 23.42 7.86
N LYS A 35 -9.34 23.83 8.06
CA LYS A 35 -10.31 23.18 8.94
C LYS A 35 -9.75 22.97 10.36
N ARG A 36 -9.17 24.02 10.93
CA ARG A 36 -8.57 24.04 12.27
C ARG A 36 -9.05 25.24 13.07
N SER A 37 -8.92 25.17 14.39
CA SER A 37 -9.23 26.33 15.23
C SER A 37 -8.18 27.42 15.08
N GLU A 38 -8.57 28.66 15.35
CA GLU A 38 -7.65 29.81 15.33
C GLU A 38 -6.46 29.60 16.28
N ARG A 39 -6.68 28.96 17.43
CA ARG A 39 -5.61 28.60 18.38
C ARG A 39 -4.56 27.71 17.72
N THR A 40 -4.95 26.76 16.86
CA THR A 40 -4.00 25.95 16.09
C THR A 40 -3.24 26.81 15.09
N ILE A 41 -3.90 27.76 14.42
CA ILE A 41 -3.24 28.68 13.48
C ILE A 41 -2.19 29.52 14.20
N TYR A 42 -2.51 30.10 15.36
CA TYR A 42 -1.52 30.84 16.18
C TYR A 42 -0.34 29.97 16.62
N ARG A 43 -0.56 28.71 16.99
CA ARG A 43 0.52 27.76 17.28
C ARG A 43 1.41 27.52 16.06
N LEU A 44 0.83 27.38 14.87
CA LEU A 44 1.57 27.20 13.63
C LEU A 44 2.33 28.47 13.20
N ILE A 45 1.78 29.67 13.47
CA ILE A 45 2.48 30.94 13.26
C ILE A 45 3.71 31.01 14.16
N LYS A 46 3.57 30.66 15.45
CA LYS A 46 4.70 30.59 16.39
C LYS A 46 5.77 29.60 15.90
N LEU A 47 5.35 28.42 15.45
CA LEU A 47 6.23 27.40 14.89
C LEU A 47 6.98 27.89 13.65
N TYR A 48 6.28 28.55 12.72
CA TYR A 48 6.89 29.17 11.53
C TYR A 48 7.95 30.22 11.89
N LYS A 49 7.67 31.08 12.89
CA LYS A 49 8.64 32.09 13.34
C LYS A 49 9.89 31.48 13.97
N GLN A 50 9.76 30.32 14.62
CA GLN A 50 10.88 29.66 15.31
C GLN A 50 11.72 28.77 14.38
N GLN A 51 11.06 28.01 13.50
CA GLN A 51 11.68 26.91 12.74
C GLN A 51 11.48 27.04 11.22
N GLY A 52 10.81 28.09 10.75
CA GLY A 52 10.58 28.32 9.33
C GLY A 52 9.83 27.18 8.64
N LYS A 53 10.37 26.69 7.53
CA LYS A 53 9.79 25.58 6.76
C LYS A 53 9.96 24.23 7.47
N ASP A 54 11.05 24.04 8.22
CA ASP A 54 11.39 22.77 8.86
C ASP A 54 10.40 22.38 9.96
N GLY A 55 9.82 23.35 10.65
CA GLY A 55 8.83 23.08 11.71
C GLY A 55 7.55 22.42 11.22
N PHE A 56 7.29 22.41 9.90
CA PHE A 56 6.12 21.73 9.33
C PHE A 56 6.36 20.26 9.01
N ILE A 57 7.60 19.77 9.14
CA ILE A 57 7.90 18.34 9.08
C ILE A 57 7.26 17.66 10.30
N HIS A 58 6.53 16.56 10.07
CA HIS A 58 6.00 15.78 11.18
C HIS A 58 7.14 15.29 12.10
N GLY A 59 6.98 15.39 13.43
CA GLY A 59 8.05 15.03 14.38
C GLY A 59 8.49 13.56 14.34
N ASN A 60 7.62 12.68 13.85
CA ASN A 60 7.95 11.26 13.60
C ASN A 60 8.40 10.98 12.16
N ALA A 61 8.52 12.00 11.29
CA ALA A 61 8.99 11.81 9.93
C ALA A 61 10.44 11.30 9.95
N GLY A 62 10.70 10.20 9.24
CA GLY A 62 12.02 9.56 9.21
C GLY A 62 12.44 8.85 10.51
N ARG A 63 11.60 8.85 11.55
CA ARG A 63 11.88 8.13 12.80
C ARG A 63 11.27 6.74 12.77
N GLU A 64 12.07 5.73 13.09
CA GLU A 64 11.56 4.38 13.28
C GLU A 64 10.87 4.24 14.64
N PRO A 65 9.69 3.60 14.72
CA PRO A 65 9.04 3.31 15.99
C PRO A 65 9.93 2.45 16.90
N ALA A 66 9.93 2.70 18.21
CA ALA A 66 10.69 1.89 19.17
C ALA A 66 10.27 0.40 19.15
N ASN A 67 9.00 0.14 18.86
CA ASN A 67 8.44 -1.20 18.79
C ASN A 67 8.58 -1.83 17.39
N LYS A 68 9.35 -1.23 16.49
CA LYS A 68 9.60 -1.79 15.16
C LYS A 68 10.40 -3.08 15.31
N ARG A 69 9.89 -4.14 14.70
CA ARG A 69 10.56 -5.44 14.72
C ARG A 69 11.79 -5.43 13.84
N ASN A 70 12.78 -6.22 14.23
CA ASN A 70 13.97 -6.43 13.41
C ASN A 70 13.56 -7.17 12.12
N ALA A 71 13.71 -6.48 10.98
CA ALA A 71 13.36 -7.03 9.67
C ALA A 71 14.19 -8.28 9.31
N GLN A 72 15.40 -8.42 9.84
CA GLN A 72 16.22 -9.61 9.64
C GLN A 72 15.62 -10.82 10.36
N LEU A 73 15.18 -10.63 11.61
CA LEU A 73 14.52 -11.67 12.40
C LEU A 73 13.20 -12.12 11.76
N GLU A 74 12.40 -11.18 11.24
CA GLU A 74 11.17 -11.52 10.52
C GLU A 74 11.45 -12.39 9.28
N ARG A 75 12.45 -12.02 8.48
CA ARG A 75 12.86 -12.82 7.31
C ARG A 75 13.34 -14.22 7.70
N GLN A 76 14.09 -14.32 8.80
CA GLN A 76 14.56 -15.61 9.32
C GLN A 76 13.38 -16.51 9.72
N ILE A 77 12.42 -15.98 10.49
CA ILE A 77 11.23 -16.73 10.90
C ILE A 77 10.43 -17.23 9.69
N ILE A 78 10.23 -16.36 8.68
CA ILE A 78 9.50 -16.74 7.46
C ILE A 78 10.25 -17.85 6.71
N ARG A 79 11.57 -17.73 6.56
CA ARG A 79 12.40 -18.75 5.89
C ARG A 79 12.33 -20.10 6.60
N LEU A 80 12.38 -20.10 7.93
CA LEU A 80 12.25 -21.32 8.73
C LEU A 80 10.87 -21.97 8.51
N TYR A 81 9.81 -21.17 8.51
CA TYR A 81 8.46 -21.65 8.30
C TYR A 81 8.24 -22.24 6.90
N THR A 82 8.77 -21.59 5.85
CA THR A 82 8.57 -22.04 4.46
C THR A 82 9.41 -23.26 4.10
N ASN A 83 10.63 -23.36 4.65
CA ASN A 83 11.59 -24.37 4.22
C ASN A 83 11.70 -25.52 5.22
N LYS A 84 12.16 -25.25 6.44
CA LYS A 84 12.48 -26.28 7.43
C LYS A 84 11.23 -26.87 8.08
N TYR A 85 10.23 -26.04 8.34
CA TYR A 85 8.98 -26.40 9.04
C TYR A 85 7.77 -26.32 8.12
N ALA A 86 7.95 -26.65 6.84
CA ALA A 86 6.89 -26.66 5.86
C ALA A 86 5.74 -27.58 6.32
N GLY A 87 4.50 -27.08 6.27
CA GLY A 87 3.32 -27.84 6.69
C GLY A 87 3.02 -27.80 8.19
N PHE A 88 3.80 -27.09 9.00
CA PHE A 88 3.48 -26.92 10.42
C PHE A 88 2.29 -25.97 10.61
N ASN A 89 1.47 -26.29 11.60
CA ASN A 89 0.51 -25.31 12.11
C ASN A 89 1.25 -24.22 12.91
N ILE A 90 0.64 -23.04 13.08
CA ILE A 90 1.32 -21.89 13.69
C ILE A 90 1.69 -22.13 15.16
N ALA A 91 0.85 -22.84 15.93
CA ALA A 91 1.13 -23.13 17.34
C ALA A 91 2.32 -24.10 17.48
N HIS A 92 2.32 -25.17 16.68
CA HIS A 92 3.42 -26.13 16.61
C HIS A 92 4.72 -25.47 16.12
N PHE A 93 4.64 -24.57 15.14
CA PHE A 93 5.80 -23.81 14.71
C PHE A 93 6.34 -22.90 15.83
N HIS A 94 5.47 -22.25 16.61
CA HIS A 94 5.88 -21.42 17.75
C HIS A 94 6.62 -22.23 18.84
N GLU A 95 6.16 -23.45 19.14
CA GLU A 95 6.83 -24.35 20.08
C GLU A 95 8.26 -24.68 19.61
N PHE A 96 8.43 -25.05 18.34
CA PHE A 96 9.75 -25.34 17.76
C PHE A 96 10.64 -24.10 17.62
N LEU A 97 10.03 -22.95 17.34
CA LEU A 97 10.75 -21.69 17.24
C LEU A 97 11.36 -21.29 18.60
N THR A 98 10.66 -21.60 19.69
CA THR A 98 11.13 -21.33 21.06
C THR A 98 12.15 -22.38 21.53
N THR A 99 11.90 -23.66 21.27
CA THR A 99 12.72 -24.76 21.80
C THR A 99 13.96 -25.05 20.95
N ALA A 100 13.82 -25.21 19.64
CA ALA A 100 14.90 -25.61 18.75
C ALA A 100 15.71 -24.42 18.21
N GLU A 101 15.03 -23.32 17.87
CA GLU A 101 15.65 -22.14 17.26
C GLU A 101 15.96 -21.02 18.27
N GLN A 102 15.49 -21.16 19.53
CA GLN A 102 15.75 -20.23 20.65
C GLN A 102 15.34 -18.78 20.36
N ILE A 103 14.35 -18.58 19.50
CA ILE A 103 13.81 -17.26 19.16
C ILE A 103 12.58 -16.98 20.04
N ALA A 104 12.73 -16.05 20.97
CA ALA A 104 11.65 -15.60 21.83
C ALA A 104 10.70 -14.63 21.09
N ILE A 105 9.55 -15.14 20.64
CA ILE A 105 8.48 -14.34 20.06
C ILE A 105 7.13 -14.86 20.56
N SER A 106 6.20 -13.96 20.91
CA SER A 106 4.87 -14.41 21.31
C SER A 106 4.11 -15.02 20.12
N GLU A 107 3.25 -16.00 20.40
CA GLU A 107 2.42 -16.62 19.37
C GLU A 107 1.50 -15.59 18.66
N SER A 108 0.95 -14.62 19.40
CA SER A 108 0.16 -13.52 18.84
C SER A 108 0.98 -12.67 17.86
N SER A 109 2.24 -12.43 18.20
CA SER A 109 3.20 -11.71 17.38
C SER A 109 3.52 -12.45 16.09
N LEU A 110 3.69 -13.75 16.17
CA LEU A 110 3.91 -14.63 15.02
C LEU A 110 2.68 -14.66 14.08
N ARG A 111 1.46 -14.75 14.64
CA ARG A 111 0.21 -14.68 13.87
C ARG A 111 0.06 -13.35 13.15
N LEU A 112 0.43 -12.23 13.78
CA LEU A 112 0.42 -10.91 13.15
C LEU A 112 1.42 -10.82 12.00
N LEU A 113 2.64 -11.35 12.21
CA LEU A 113 3.68 -11.41 11.18
C LEU A 113 3.17 -12.18 9.95
N PHE A 114 2.66 -13.39 10.13
CA PHE A 114 2.12 -14.19 9.04
C PHE A 114 0.93 -13.54 8.35
N ARG A 115 0.06 -12.84 9.09
CA ARG A 115 -1.02 -12.06 8.49
C ARG A 115 -0.50 -10.94 7.60
N HIS A 116 0.53 -10.20 8.03
CA HIS A 116 1.14 -9.13 7.24
C HIS A 116 1.73 -9.66 5.92
N HIS A 117 2.34 -10.85 5.96
CA HIS A 117 2.88 -11.55 4.80
C HIS A 117 1.86 -12.41 4.03
N HIS A 118 0.58 -12.40 4.43
CA HIS A 118 -0.49 -13.23 3.84
C HIS A 118 -0.17 -14.74 3.83
N ILE A 119 0.66 -15.20 4.77
CA ILE A 119 1.01 -16.61 4.96
C ILE A 119 -0.11 -17.32 5.71
N LEU A 120 -0.61 -18.42 5.15
CA LEU A 120 -1.69 -19.21 5.72
C LEU A 120 -1.15 -20.47 6.40
N SER A 121 -1.68 -20.76 7.59
CA SER A 121 -1.52 -22.07 8.22
C SER A 121 -2.19 -23.16 7.35
N PRO A 122 -1.63 -24.37 7.28
CA PRO A 122 -2.29 -25.52 6.64
C PRO A 122 -3.70 -25.77 7.18
N LYS A 123 -3.88 -25.63 8.50
CA LYS A 123 -5.17 -25.76 9.19
C LYS A 123 -5.96 -24.44 9.26
N ALA A 124 -5.71 -23.48 8.37
CA ALA A 124 -6.44 -22.22 8.36
C ALA A 124 -7.93 -22.41 8.03
N HIS A 125 -8.78 -21.76 8.81
CA HIS A 125 -10.23 -21.82 8.64
C HIS A 125 -10.69 -21.16 7.32
N LYS A 126 -11.82 -21.62 6.78
CA LYS A 126 -12.38 -21.12 5.50
C LYS A 126 -12.61 -19.61 5.51
N ALA A 127 -13.05 -19.06 6.66
CA ALA A 127 -13.24 -17.63 6.84
C ALA A 127 -11.93 -16.84 6.64
N THR A 128 -10.82 -17.35 7.19
CA THR A 128 -9.49 -16.73 7.06
C THR A 128 -9.01 -16.75 5.62
N LYS A 129 -9.13 -17.89 4.93
CA LYS A 129 -8.77 -18.02 3.50
C LYS A 129 -9.58 -17.04 2.63
N ARG A 130 -10.89 -16.94 2.86
CA ARG A 130 -11.78 -15.99 2.17
C ARG A 130 -11.39 -14.53 2.41
N ARG A 131 -11.05 -14.17 3.65
CA ARG A 131 -10.61 -12.81 4.00
C ARG A 131 -9.34 -12.42 3.25
N ILE A 132 -8.30 -13.27 3.30
CA ILE A 132 -7.03 -13.00 2.61
C ILE A 132 -7.24 -12.91 1.10
N LYS A 133 -8.04 -13.81 0.50
CA LYS A 133 -8.36 -13.75 -0.93
C LYS A 133 -9.04 -12.43 -1.31
N ARG A 134 -9.95 -11.92 -0.46
CA ARG A 134 -10.61 -10.63 -0.68
C ARG A 134 -9.62 -9.47 -0.59
N GLU A 135 -8.77 -9.45 0.44
CA GLU A 135 -7.74 -8.42 0.64
C GLU A 135 -6.77 -8.37 -0.55
N LEU A 136 -6.33 -9.52 -1.08
CA LEU A 136 -5.48 -9.60 -2.27
C LEU A 136 -6.19 -9.08 -3.52
N LYS A 137 -7.45 -9.48 -3.75
CA LYS A 137 -8.25 -8.98 -4.88
C LYS A 137 -8.49 -7.48 -4.82
N GLU A 138 -8.69 -6.91 -3.63
CA GLU A 138 -8.82 -5.46 -3.45
C GLU A 138 -7.52 -4.73 -3.74
N LYS A 139 -6.37 -5.30 -3.35
CA LYS A 139 -5.05 -4.77 -3.69
C LYS A 139 -4.81 -4.78 -5.20
N GLU A 140 -5.11 -5.88 -5.89
CA GLU A 140 -5.02 -5.98 -7.35
C GLU A 140 -5.92 -4.97 -8.06
N LYS A 141 -7.14 -4.76 -7.56
CA LYS A 141 -8.04 -3.72 -8.10
C LYS A 141 -7.44 -2.32 -7.91
N LYS A 142 -6.91 -2.02 -6.71
CA LYS A 142 -6.29 -0.73 -6.42
C LYS A 142 -5.03 -0.48 -7.24
N SER A 143 -4.22 -1.50 -7.51
CA SER A 143 -3.04 -1.35 -8.38
C SER A 143 -3.42 -1.13 -9.85
N LYS A 144 -4.59 -1.64 -10.27
CA LYS A 144 -5.15 -1.41 -11.62
C LYS A 144 -5.85 -0.06 -11.77
N LEU A 145 -6.28 0.56 -10.66
CA LEU A 145 -6.77 1.94 -10.67
C LEU A 145 -5.55 2.85 -10.87
N LEU A 146 -5.36 3.27 -12.12
CA LEU A 146 -4.34 4.23 -12.52
C LEU A 146 -4.57 5.56 -11.78
N SER A 147 -3.48 6.27 -11.44
CA SER A 147 -3.63 7.66 -11.03
C SER A 147 -4.21 8.47 -12.19
N LYS A 148 -4.95 9.56 -11.92
CA LYS A 148 -5.41 10.49 -12.98
C LYS A 148 -4.29 10.92 -13.93
N ARG A 149 -3.06 10.99 -13.40
CA ARG A 149 -1.86 11.30 -14.17
C ARG A 149 -1.47 10.15 -15.12
N ASP A 150 -1.58 8.92 -14.65
CA ASP A 150 -1.21 7.71 -15.39
C ASP A 150 -2.25 7.41 -16.48
N GLU A 151 -3.55 7.62 -16.20
CA GLU A 151 -4.64 7.58 -17.18
C GLU A 151 -4.38 8.57 -18.34
N ALA A 152 -3.98 9.81 -18.02
CA ALA A 152 -3.71 10.84 -19.02
C ALA A 152 -2.50 10.50 -19.93
N THR A 153 -1.46 9.87 -19.40
CA THR A 153 -0.34 9.35 -20.21
C THR A 153 -0.74 8.18 -21.09
N LEU A 154 -1.62 7.28 -20.62
CA LEU A 154 -2.11 6.16 -21.42
C LEU A 154 -3.03 6.62 -22.56
N SER A 155 -3.86 7.64 -22.33
CA SER A 155 -4.68 8.24 -23.41
C SER A 155 -3.87 8.96 -24.48
N ALA A 156 -2.64 9.38 -24.16
CA ALA A 156 -1.73 10.01 -25.12
C ALA A 156 -0.98 8.98 -25.99
N ILE A 157 -0.95 7.71 -25.58
CA ILE A 157 -0.47 6.61 -26.40
C ILE A 157 -1.64 6.21 -27.28
N GLU A 158 -1.59 6.56 -28.57
CA GLU A 158 -2.61 6.14 -29.53
C GLU A 158 -2.77 4.62 -29.48
N VAL A 159 -4.01 4.17 -29.33
CA VAL A 159 -4.35 2.75 -29.41
C VAL A 159 -4.13 2.33 -30.85
N VAL A 160 -2.94 1.82 -31.15
CA VAL A 160 -2.69 1.10 -32.41
C VAL A 160 -3.62 -0.10 -32.39
N GLU A 161 -4.51 -0.19 -33.38
CA GLU A 161 -5.38 -1.34 -33.53
C GLU A 161 -4.51 -2.60 -33.56
N ASN A 162 -4.85 -3.60 -32.74
CA ASN A 162 -4.25 -4.92 -32.86
C ASN A 162 -4.63 -5.44 -34.25
N ILE A 163 -3.72 -5.30 -35.22
CA ILE A 163 -3.87 -5.88 -36.55
C ILE A 163 -4.11 -7.37 -36.32
N LYS A 164 -5.34 -7.84 -36.62
CA LYS A 164 -5.72 -9.25 -36.54
C LYS A 164 -4.78 -10.03 -37.45
N ALA A 165 -3.75 -10.66 -36.88
CA ALA A 165 -2.76 -11.43 -37.63
C ALA A 165 -3.33 -12.73 -38.25
N HIS A 166 -4.58 -13.09 -37.94
CA HIS A 166 -5.23 -14.24 -38.54
C HIS A 166 -6.74 -14.02 -38.74
N PRO A 167 -7.31 -14.38 -39.91
CA PRO A 167 -8.75 -14.37 -40.10
C PRO A 167 -9.38 -15.48 -39.26
N GLU A 168 -10.17 -15.11 -38.26
CA GLU A 168 -10.97 -16.07 -37.50
C GLU A 168 -12.25 -16.40 -38.27
N ARG A 169 -12.46 -17.68 -38.59
CA ARG A 169 -13.76 -18.16 -39.07
C ARG A 169 -14.73 -18.21 -37.89
N PRO A 170 -15.98 -17.72 -38.03
CA PRO A 170 -16.98 -17.84 -36.97
C PRO A 170 -17.24 -19.31 -36.62
N ARG A 171 -17.51 -19.57 -35.33
CA ARG A 171 -17.84 -20.91 -34.85
C ARG A 171 -19.24 -21.30 -35.32
N LYS A 172 -19.43 -22.57 -35.70
CA LYS A 172 -20.74 -23.14 -36.05
C LYS A 172 -21.70 -23.08 -34.85
N HIS A 173 -22.96 -22.77 -35.14
CA HIS A 173 -24.03 -22.70 -34.15
C HIS A 173 -24.85 -24.00 -34.12
N TYR A 174 -24.92 -24.73 -35.23
CA TYR A 174 -25.73 -25.94 -35.36
C TYR A 174 -24.93 -27.14 -35.90
N SER A 175 -25.39 -28.35 -35.57
CA SER A 175 -24.81 -29.60 -36.08
C SER A 175 -25.09 -29.76 -37.58
N GLY A 176 -24.05 -30.03 -38.38
CA GLY A 176 -24.19 -30.25 -39.83
C GLY A 176 -23.93 -29.03 -40.72
N GLU A 177 -23.68 -27.84 -40.15
CA GLU A 177 -23.41 -26.61 -40.92
C GLU A 177 -22.14 -26.64 -41.79
N GLN A 178 -21.26 -27.62 -41.60
CA GLN A 178 -20.02 -27.71 -42.35
C GLN A 178 -20.07 -28.86 -43.36
N VAL A 179 -20.53 -28.54 -44.56
CA VAL A 179 -20.29 -29.38 -45.74
C VAL A 179 -18.89 -29.04 -46.23
N GLN A 180 -17.96 -29.97 -46.08
CA GLN A 180 -16.67 -29.89 -46.78
C GLN A 180 -16.93 -30.39 -48.20
N MET A 181 -16.77 -29.53 -49.19
CA MET A 181 -16.61 -30.01 -50.56
C MET A 181 -15.19 -30.53 -50.68
N ASP A 182 -15.04 -31.82 -50.95
CA ASP A 182 -13.75 -32.36 -51.37
C ASP A 182 -13.44 -31.82 -52.77
N ALA A 183 -12.22 -31.33 -52.95
CA ALA A 183 -11.73 -30.81 -54.22
C ALA A 183 -11.68 -31.96 -55.25
N SER A 184 -12.29 -31.75 -56.42
CA SER A 184 -12.15 -32.62 -57.60
C SER A 184 -10.76 -32.54 -58.20
#